data_AF-A0A1E7XY84-F1
#
_entry.id   AF-A0A1E7XY84-F1
#
_cell.length_a   1.000
_cell.length_b   1.000
_cell.length_c   1.000
_cell.angle_alpha   90.00
_cell.angle_beta   90.00
_cell.angle_gamma   90.00
#
_symmetry.space_group_name_H-M   'P 1'
#
loop_
_entity.id
_entity.type
_entity.pdbx_description
1 polymer ?
#
loop_
_entity_poly.entity_id
_entity_poly.type
_entity_poly.pdbx_seq_one_letter_code
_entity_poly.pdbx_strand_id
1 'polypeptide(L)' 'MRSAAFLHALEGMPADQARAWASKAGVVMDGRDLPYGEGRCAIWDKDHVAFVDIRGGLVEEAPFDPSVIDPPEGWGQDA' A
#
# COMPACT_ATOMS: atom_id res chain seq x y z
N MET A 1 -9.90 10.14 -3.86
CA MET A 1 -10.80 9.15 -4.49
C MET A 1 -10.06 8.11 -5.33
N ARG A 2 -9.08 8.50 -6.17
CA ARG A 2 -8.23 7.55 -6.91
C ARG A 2 -7.64 6.45 -6.01
N SER A 3 -6.89 6.81 -4.98
CA SER A 3 -6.18 5.82 -4.17
C SER A 3 -7.07 4.82 -3.42
N ALA A 4 -8.27 5.23 -2.99
CA ALA A 4 -9.23 4.31 -2.37
C ALA A 4 -9.80 3.31 -3.39
N ALA A 5 -10.12 3.76 -4.61
CA ALA A 5 -10.57 2.88 -5.68
C ALA A 5 -9.48 1.90 -6.14
N PHE A 6 -8.21 2.34 -6.14
CA PHE A 6 -7.06 1.48 -6.39
C PHE A 6 -7.01 0.34 -5.38
N LEU A 7 -7.02 0.66 -4.10
CA LEU A 7 -6.95 -0.31 -3.02
C LEU A 7 -8.10 -1.32 -3.09
N HIS A 8 -9.33 -0.84 -3.30
CA HIS A 8 -10.47 -1.74 -3.46
C HIS A 8 -10.33 -2.65 -4.69
N ALA A 9 -9.77 -2.14 -5.79
CA ALA A 9 -9.51 -2.98 -6.97
C ALA A 9 -8.48 -4.07 -6.69
N LEU A 10 -7.47 -3.82 -5.85
CA LEU A 10 -6.48 -4.83 -5.47
C LEU A 10 -7.12 -6.02 -4.73
N GLU A 11 -8.11 -5.77 -3.87
CA GLU A 11 -8.83 -6.81 -3.13
C GLU A 11 -9.58 -7.80 -4.05
N GLY A 12 -9.97 -7.35 -5.24
CA GLY A 12 -10.64 -8.18 -6.25
C GLY A 12 -9.72 -8.88 -7.24
N MET A 13 -8.40 -8.64 -7.19
CA MET A 13 -7.44 -9.19 -8.15
C MET A 13 -6.80 -10.50 -7.66
N PRO A 14 -6.28 -11.34 -8.58
CA PRO A 14 -5.39 -12.43 -8.20
C PRO A 14 -4.17 -11.91 -7.43
N ALA A 15 -3.73 -12.63 -6.40
CA ALA A 15 -2.69 -12.19 -5.46
C ALA A 15 -1.40 -11.70 -6.13
N ASP A 16 -0.90 -12.41 -7.15
CA ASP A 16 0.31 -12.02 -7.87
C ASP A 16 0.14 -10.70 -8.64
N GLN A 17 -1.04 -10.48 -9.23
CA GLN A 17 -1.37 -9.25 -9.95
C GLN A 17 -1.56 -8.08 -8.99
N ALA A 18 -2.26 -8.30 -7.87
CA ALA A 18 -2.44 -7.31 -6.82
C ALA A 18 -1.09 -6.87 -6.24
N ARG A 19 -0.21 -7.84 -5.95
CA ARG A 19 1.14 -7.58 -5.44
C ARG A 19 1.97 -6.79 -6.44
N ALA A 20 1.93 -7.14 -7.73
CA ALA A 20 2.67 -6.40 -8.76
C ALA A 20 2.24 -4.94 -8.85
N TRP A 21 0.93 -4.66 -8.75
CA TRP A 21 0.40 -3.30 -8.75
C TRP A 21 0.72 -2.54 -7.47
N ALA A 22 0.55 -3.17 -6.30
CA ALA A 22 0.91 -2.59 -5.02
C ALA A 22 2.40 -2.18 -4.97
N SER A 23 3.30 -3.03 -5.47
CA SER A 23 4.73 -2.71 -5.54
C SER A 23 5.00 -1.47 -6.39
N LYS A 24 4.34 -1.35 -7.55
CA LYS A 24 4.45 -0.17 -8.42
C LYS A 24 3.90 1.10 -7.77
N ALA A 25 2.93 0.97 -6.87
CA ALA A 25 2.34 2.07 -6.11
C ALA A 25 3.18 2.50 -4.89
N GLY A 26 4.36 1.90 -4.68
CA GLY A 26 5.23 2.20 -3.54
C GLY A 26 4.83 1.50 -2.23
N VAL A 27 3.95 0.51 -2.28
CA VAL A 27 3.65 -0.32 -1.11
C VAL A 27 4.90 -1.13 -0.72
N VAL A 28 5.25 -1.08 0.56
CA VAL A 28 6.41 -1.79 1.11
C VAL A 28 6.15 -3.29 1.12
N MET A 29 7.04 -4.04 0.48
CA MET A 29 6.87 -5.49 0.27
C MET A 29 7.61 -6.35 1.31
N ASP A 30 8.63 -5.78 1.94
CA ASP A 30 9.46 -6.42 2.97
C ASP A 30 9.64 -5.43 4.12
N GLY A 31 9.46 -5.88 5.36
CA GLY A 31 9.62 -5.03 6.54
C GLY A 31 11.03 -4.42 6.67
N ARG A 32 12.03 -4.99 5.99
CA ARG A 32 13.40 -4.42 5.90
C ARG A 32 13.47 -3.15 5.05
N ASP A 33 12.50 -2.94 4.17
CA ASP A 33 12.40 -1.76 3.30
C ASP A 33 11.53 -0.65 3.92
N LEU A 34 11.11 -0.81 5.18
CA LEU A 34 10.38 0.23 5.89
C LEU A 34 11.22 1.51 5.98
N PRO A 35 10.63 2.68 5.67
CA PRO A 35 11.38 3.92 5.67
C PRO A 35 11.87 4.26 7.08
N TYR A 36 13.14 4.66 7.18
CA TYR A 36 13.71 5.20 8.41
C TYR A 36 13.10 6.58 8.67
N GLY A 37 12.37 6.72 9.79
CA GLY A 37 11.82 8.02 10.20
C GLY A 37 10.52 7.89 10.98
N GLU A 38 9.76 8.99 10.99
CA GLU A 38 8.41 9.05 11.51
C GLU A 38 7.43 9.30 10.35
N GLY A 39 6.29 8.63 10.36
CA GLY A 39 5.27 8.82 9.33
C GLY A 39 4.43 7.57 9.09
N ARG A 40 3.41 7.72 8.24
CA ARG A 40 2.55 6.62 7.82
C ARG A 40 2.99 6.08 6.48
N CYS A 41 2.98 4.75 6.33
CA CYS A 41 3.21 4.09 5.05
C CYS A 41 2.26 2.91 4.85
N ALA A 42 2.16 2.47 3.60
CA ALA A 42 1.43 1.27 3.21
C ALA A 42 2.38 0.07 3.09
N ILE A 43 1.96 -1.08 3.60
CA ILE A 43 2.69 -2.34 3.56
C ILE A 43 1.85 -3.43 2.92
N TRP A 44 2.49 -4.44 2.34
CA TRP A 44 1.83 -5.66 1.90
C TRP A 44 1.78 -6.67 3.05
N ASP A 45 0.60 -6.89 3.63
CA ASP A 45 0.37 -7.92 4.65
C ASP A 45 -0.40 -9.09 4.05
N LYS A 46 0.27 -10.24 3.92
CA LYS A 46 -0.25 -11.51 3.38
C LYS A 46 -0.89 -11.37 2.00
N ASP A 47 -2.14 -10.94 1.97
CA ASP A 47 -3.05 -10.88 0.84
C ASP A 47 -3.64 -9.49 0.56
N HIS A 48 -3.33 -8.48 1.38
CA HIS A 48 -3.88 -7.13 1.22
C HIS A 48 -2.88 -6.03 1.60
N VAL A 49 -3.27 -4.78 1.32
CA VAL A 49 -2.50 -3.61 1.73
C VAL A 49 -2.97 -3.14 3.09
N ALA A 50 -2.04 -3.05 4.04
CA ALA A 50 -2.26 -2.51 5.37
C ALA A 50 -1.52 -1.17 5.55
N PHE A 51 -1.90 -0.41 6.57
CA PHE A 51 -1.29 0.87 6.90
C PHE A 51 -0.62 0.78 8.26
N VAL A 52 0.55 1.39 8.39
CA VAL A 52 1.28 1.44 9.65
C VAL A 52 1.82 2.84 9.92
N ASP A 53 1.85 3.21 11.19
CA ASP A 53 2.57 4.39 11.67
C ASP A 53 3.96 3.95 12.16
N ILE A 54 5.00 4.61 11.68
CA ILE A 54 6.37 4.44 12.14
C ILE A 54 6.69 5.57 13.12
N ARG A 55 7.19 5.21 14.30
CA ARG A 55 7.58 6.15 15.37
C ARG A 55 8.87 5.69 16.04
N GLY A 56 9.99 6.35 15.75
CA GLY A 56 11.26 6.09 16.45
C GLY A 56 11.75 4.64 16.43
N GLY A 57 11.47 3.90 15.35
CA GLY A 57 11.81 2.47 15.22
C GLY A 57 10.73 1.49 15.69
N LEU A 58 9.59 1.99 16.17
CA LEU A 58 8.38 1.20 16.39
C LEU A 58 7.47 1.28 15.16
N VAL A 59 6.79 0.18 14.87
CA VAL A 59 5.81 0.05 13.79
C VAL A 59 4.50 -0.40 14.41
N GLU A 60 3.46 0.41 14.27
CA GLU A 60 2.12 0.11 14.80
C GLU A 60 1.10 0.11 13.67
N GLU A 61 0.10 -0.77 13.73
CA GLU A 61 -1.01 -0.77 12.79
C GLU A 61 -1.76 0.57 12.86
N ALA A 62 -2.07 1.13 11.70
CA ALA A 62 -2.73 2.42 11.55
C ALA A 62 -4.09 2.26 10.87
N PRO A 63 -5.03 3.20 11.12
CA PRO A 63 -6.29 3.25 10.37
C PRO A 63 -6.07 3.37 8.86
N PHE A 64 -7.05 2.91 8.09
CA PHE A 64 -7.09 3.05 6.63
C PHE A 64 -6.86 4.50 6.20
N ASP A 65 -5.81 4.72 5.41
CA ASP A 65 -5.43 6.04 4.91
C ASP A 65 -4.96 5.95 3.45
N PRO A 66 -5.88 6.03 2.48
CA PRO A 66 -5.53 5.85 1.09
C PRO A 66 -4.66 7.00 0.56
N SER A 67 -4.50 8.11 1.30
CA SER A 67 -3.72 9.26 0.84
C SER A 67 -2.21 9.01 0.81
N VAL A 68 -1.72 7.97 1.51
CA VAL A 68 -0.28 7.63 1.54
C VAL A 68 0.17 6.74 0.36
N ILE A 69 -0.75 6.41 -0.54
CA ILE A 69 -0.46 5.67 -1.77
C ILE A 69 -0.89 6.52 -2.96
N ASP A 70 0.03 6.67 -3.90
CA ASP A 70 -0.28 7.19 -5.21
C ASP A 70 -0.32 6.04 -6.21
N PRO A 71 -1.49 5.77 -6.78
CA PRO A 71 -1.60 4.72 -7.77
C PRO A 71 -0.74 5.03 -9.02
N PRO A 72 -0.02 4.05 -9.56
CA PRO A 72 1.03 4.27 -10.56
C PRO A 72 0.47 4.78 -11.90
N GLU A 73 1.33 5.43 -12.70
CA GLU A 73 1.01 5.73 -14.09
C GLU A 73 0.67 4.45 -14.86
N GLY A 74 -0.36 4.51 -15.73
CA GLY A 74 -0.90 3.34 -16.41
C GLY A 74 -1.92 2.54 -15.60
N TRP A 75 -2.13 2.88 -14.31
CA TRP A 75 -3.36 2.49 -13.62
C TRP A 75 -4.48 3.46 -14.03
N GLY A 76 -5.23 3.03 -15.06
CA GLY A 76 -6.46 3.63 -15.57
C GLY A 76 -7.56 2.56 -15.59
N GLN A 77 -8.74 2.81 -15.03
CA GLN A 77 -9.81 3.68 -15.58
C GLN A 77 -10.50 3.11 -16.85
N ASP A 78 -10.28 1.83 -17.17
CA ASP A 78 -11.10 1.03 -18.11
C ASP A 78 -11.36 -0.37 -17.51
N ALA A 79 -12.00 -0.41 -16.35
CA ALA A 79 -12.68 -1.61 -15.83
C ALA A 79 -14.16 -1.28 -15.63
#